data_AF-A0A6S7KC99-F1
#
_entry.id   AF-A0A6S7KC99-F1
#
_cell.length_a   1.000
_cell.length_b   1.000
_cell.length_c   1.000
_cell.angle_alpha   90.00
_cell.angle_beta   90.00
_cell.angle_gamma   90.00
#
_symmetry.space_group_name_H-M   'P 1'
#
loop_
_entity.id
_entity.type
_entity.pdbx_description
1 polymer ?
#
loop_
_entity_poly.entity_id
_entity_poly.type
_entity_poly.pdbx_seq_one_letter_code
_entity_poly.pdbx_strand_id
1 'polypeptide(L)'
;MKDLILHLQEKLVIITERAGIVHAAFENLQLSFFQNAKDNLSSTPTGRRYSDEVKEFALTLYFYSPKAYPRYVRSMIPLPSQSLLRNWSSSVNCEPGFFKEAFTALASE
;
A
#
# COMPACT_ATOMS: atom_id res chain seq x y z
N MET A 1 -18.99 3.07 -4.40
CA MET A 1 -17.84 2.22 -4.81
C MET A 1 -18.23 1.19 -5.86
N LYS A 2 -19.41 0.56 -5.75
CA LYS A 2 -19.96 -0.35 -6.78
C LYS A 2 -19.98 0.25 -8.18
N ASP A 3 -20.36 1.52 -8.32
CA ASP A 3 -20.36 2.22 -9.61
C ASP A 3 -18.96 2.39 -10.22
N LEU A 4 -17.93 2.54 -9.39
CA LEU A 4 -16.54 2.68 -9.82
C LEU A 4 -15.98 1.33 -10.28
N ILE A 5 -16.35 0.24 -9.60
CA ILE A 5 -15.98 -1.13 -10.01
C ILE A 5 -16.64 -1.48 -11.35
N LEU A 6 -17.93 -1.15 -11.51
CA LEU A 6 -18.64 -1.33 -12.79
C LEU A 6 -17.96 -0.55 -13.93
N HIS A 7 -17.53 0.69 -13.67
CA HIS A 7 -16.85 1.48 -14.69
C HIS A 7 -15.43 0.98 -15.03
N LEU A 8 -14.70 0.40 -14.07
CA LEU A 8 -13.40 -0.22 -14.31
C LEU A 8 -13.49 -1.56 -15.05
N GLN A 9 -14.57 -2.32 -14.80
CA GLN A 9 -14.92 -3.53 -15.56
C GLN A 9 -15.27 -3.21 -17.01
N GLU A 10 -16.06 -2.16 -17.22
CA GLU A 10 -16.42 -1.66 -18.56
C GLU A 10 -15.19 -1.23 -19.36
N LYS A 11 -14.21 -0.60 -18.70
CA LYS A 11 -12.92 -0.21 -19.32
C LYS A 11 -11.91 -1.35 -19.46
N LEU A 12 -12.29 -2.59 -19.14
CA LEU A 12 -11.44 -3.80 -19.21
C LEU A 12 -10.15 -3.71 -18.36
N VAL A 13 -10.13 -2.86 -17.33
CA VAL A 13 -8.96 -2.70 -16.44
C VAL A 13 -8.92 -3.81 -15.39
N ILE A 14 -10.06 -4.41 -15.06
CA ILE A 14 -10.20 -5.45 -14.03
C ILE A 14 -11.02 -6.62 -14.58
N ILE A 15 -10.53 -7.85 -14.40
CA ILE A 15 -11.23 -9.09 -14.76
C ILE A 15 -12.36 -9.33 -13.75
N THR A 16 -13.57 -9.63 -14.24
CA THR A 16 -14.81 -9.76 -13.47
C THR A 16 -14.69 -10.71 -12.26
N GLU A 17 -13.96 -11.82 -12.40
CA GLU A 17 -13.73 -12.78 -11.30
C GLU A 17 -12.94 -12.21 -10.11
N ARG A 18 -12.08 -11.20 -10.34
CA ARG A 18 -11.25 -10.60 -9.29
C ARG A 18 -11.86 -9.34 -8.67
N ALA A 19 -13.02 -8.90 -9.16
CA ALA A 19 -13.70 -7.71 -8.67
C ALA A 19 -14.15 -7.86 -7.20
N GLY A 20 -14.49 -9.07 -6.75
CA GLY A 20 -14.87 -9.34 -5.36
C GLY A 20 -13.72 -9.11 -4.37
N ILE A 21 -12.50 -9.50 -4.75
CA ILE A 21 -11.28 -9.28 -3.96
C ILE A 21 -10.98 -7.79 -3.87
N VAL A 22 -11.09 -7.07 -4.99
CA VAL A 22 -10.93 -5.61 -5.01
C VAL A 22 -11.99 -4.94 -4.12
N HIS A 23 -13.25 -5.36 -4.19
CA HIS A 23 -14.30 -4.78 -3.37
C HIS A 23 -14.04 -5.00 -1.87
N ALA A 24 -13.69 -6.22 -1.46
CA ALA A 24 -13.41 -6.57 -0.07
C ALA A 24 -12.15 -5.86 0.47
N ALA A 25 -11.09 -5.79 -0.34
CA ALA A 25 -9.86 -5.09 0.03
C ALA A 25 -10.07 -3.58 0.14
N PHE A 26 -10.85 -2.97 -0.77
CA PHE A 26 -11.05 -1.53 -0.76
C PHE A 26 -12.08 -1.06 0.28
N GLU A 27 -13.07 -1.85 0.66
CA GLU A 27 -14.12 -1.40 1.60
C GLU A 27 -13.55 -1.09 3.00
N ASN A 28 -12.63 -1.93 3.49
CA ASN A 28 -11.97 -1.72 4.79
C ASN A 28 -10.76 -0.78 4.72
N LEU A 29 -10.02 -0.77 3.59
CA LEU A 29 -8.82 0.04 3.40
C LEU A 29 -9.13 1.55 3.33
N GLN A 30 -10.34 1.93 2.91
CA GLN A 30 -10.64 3.33 2.58
C GLN A 30 -10.61 4.27 3.79
N LEU A 31 -11.28 3.94 4.89
CA LEU A 31 -11.42 4.90 5.99
C LEU A 31 -10.11 5.17 6.74
N SER A 32 -9.39 4.12 7.14
CA SER A 32 -8.13 4.27 7.89
C SER A 32 -7.04 4.94 7.04
N PHE A 33 -6.96 4.60 5.75
CA PHE A 33 -6.02 5.21 4.83
C PHE A 33 -6.31 6.70 4.62
N PHE A 34 -7.55 7.08 4.34
CA PHE A 34 -7.90 8.48 4.14
C PHE A 34 -7.81 9.30 5.43
N GLN A 35 -8.10 8.70 6.58
CA GLN A 35 -7.91 9.36 7.87
C GLN A 35 -6.42 9.62 8.13
N ASN A 36 -5.56 8.61 7.91
CA ASN A 36 -4.10 8.78 8.02
C ASN A 36 -3.57 9.85 7.05
N ALA A 37 -4.09 9.86 5.81
CA ALA A 37 -3.74 10.89 4.84
C ALA A 37 -4.15 12.29 5.30
N LYS A 38 -5.36 12.43 5.85
CA LYS A 38 -5.88 13.69 6.40
C LYS A 38 -5.02 14.20 7.55
N ASP A 39 -4.68 13.33 8.50
CA ASP A 39 -3.88 13.68 9.68
C ASP A 39 -2.44 14.07 9.30
N ASN A 40 -1.89 13.45 8.26
CA ASN A 40 -0.55 13.77 7.74
C ASN A 40 -0.53 14.98 6.80
N LEU A 41 -1.69 15.47 6.36
CA LEU A 41 -1.82 16.68 5.55
C LEU A 41 -1.57 17.94 6.38
N SER A 42 -2.08 17.97 7.62
CA SER A 42 -1.87 19.06 8.59
C SER A 42 -0.50 19.01 9.28
N SER A 43 0.17 17.86 9.21
CA SER A 43 1.47 17.62 9.86
C SER A 43 2.64 18.02 8.97
N THR A 44 3.73 18.49 9.59
CA THR A 44 5.00 18.75 8.89
C THR A 44 5.57 17.45 8.31
N PRO A 45 6.31 17.48 7.20
CA PRO A 45 6.84 16.26 6.56
C PRO A 45 7.67 15.36 7.48
N THR A 46 8.36 15.94 8.46
CA THR A 46 9.16 15.23 9.48
C THR A 46 8.34 14.70 10.66
N GLY A 47 7.16 15.27 10.91
CA GLY A 47 6.25 14.89 12.00
C GLY A 47 5.24 13.80 11.61
N ARG A 48 5.18 13.40 10.34
CA ARG A 48 4.19 12.43 9.84
C ARG A 48 4.31 11.07 10.53
N ARG A 49 3.15 10.43 10.74
CA ARG A 49 3.03 9.09 11.35
C ARG A 49 2.14 8.22 10.48
N TYR A 50 2.62 7.03 10.17
CA TYR A 50 1.98 6.09 9.26
C TYR A 50 1.53 4.87 10.04
N SER A 51 0.27 4.48 9.88
CA SER A 51 -0.22 3.20 10.39
C SER A 51 0.39 2.04 9.60
N ASP A 52 0.42 0.84 10.16
CA ASP A 52 1.10 -0.29 9.55
C ASP A 52 0.47 -0.68 8.19
N GLU A 53 -0.84 -0.54 8.04
CA GLU A 53 -1.55 -0.76 6.77
C GLU A 53 -1.08 0.21 5.68
N VAL A 54 -0.84 1.48 6.04
CA VAL A 54 -0.31 2.49 5.11
C VAL A 54 1.14 2.20 4.75
N LYS A 55 1.94 1.66 5.70
CA LYS A 55 3.33 1.25 5.43
C LYS A 55 3.37 0.09 4.45
N GLU A 56 2.58 -0.94 4.67
CA GLU A 56 2.48 -2.12 3.80
C GLU A 56 1.99 -1.74 2.39
N PHE A 57 0.95 -0.91 2.32
CA PHE A 57 0.46 -0.38 1.05
C PHE A 57 1.55 0.41 0.30
N ALA A 58 2.25 1.30 1.00
CA ALA A 58 3.30 2.11 0.40
C ALA A 58 4.51 1.27 -0.06
N LEU A 59 4.91 0.26 0.71
CA LEU A 59 5.97 -0.69 0.34
C LEU A 59 5.59 -1.49 -0.90
N THR A 60 4.38 -2.04 -0.93
CA THR A 60 3.84 -2.80 -2.07
C THR A 60 3.83 -1.94 -3.34
N LEU A 61 3.35 -0.70 -3.24
CA LEU A 61 3.29 0.20 -4.39
C LEU A 61 4.68 0.62 -4.87
N TYR A 62 5.61 0.86 -3.96
CA TYR A 62 7.01 1.17 -4.29
C TYR A 62 7.73 -0.02 -4.92
N PHE A 63 7.43 -1.25 -4.48
CA PHE A 63 7.93 -2.49 -5.08
C PHE A 63 7.48 -2.64 -6.53
N TYR A 64 6.19 -2.39 -6.82
CA TYR A 64 5.68 -2.46 -8.20
C TYR A 64 6.25 -1.36 -9.11
N SER A 65 6.43 -0.14 -8.60
CA SER A 65 7.01 0.93 -9.40
C SER A 65 7.72 2.00 -8.56
N PRO A 66 9.04 1.87 -8.36
CA PRO A 66 9.81 2.83 -7.58
C PRO A 66 9.94 4.19 -8.28
N LYS A 67 9.73 4.23 -9.61
CA LYS A 67 9.68 5.45 -10.42
C LYS A 67 8.33 6.16 -10.34
N ALA A 68 7.23 5.41 -10.37
CA ALA A 68 5.90 6.01 -10.35
C ALA A 68 5.51 6.52 -8.96
N TYR A 69 5.94 5.81 -7.91
CA TYR A 69 5.67 6.16 -6.51
C TYR A 69 5.98 7.63 -6.16
N PRO A 70 7.21 8.15 -6.34
CA PRO A 70 7.53 9.53 -5.98
C PRO A 70 6.89 10.54 -6.94
N ARG A 71 6.71 10.19 -8.22
CA ARG A 71 6.34 11.14 -9.28
C ARG A 71 4.83 11.36 -9.38
N TYR A 72 4.03 10.33 -9.11
CA TYR A 72 2.58 10.38 -9.33
C TYR A 72 1.78 10.21 -8.06
N VAL A 73 2.15 9.24 -7.20
CA VAL A 73 1.30 8.87 -6.06
C VAL A 73 1.58 9.78 -4.87
N ARG A 74 2.86 9.95 -4.52
CA ARG A 74 3.28 10.78 -3.39
C ARG A 74 3.01 12.28 -3.59
N SER A 75 2.86 12.72 -4.84
CA SER A 75 2.43 14.08 -5.16
C SER A 75 0.95 14.33 -4.88
N MET A 76 0.12 13.28 -4.85
CA MET A 76 -1.33 13.40 -4.63
C MET A 76 -1.71 13.17 -3.16
N ILE A 77 -1.02 12.25 -2.48
CA ILE A 77 -1.38 11.79 -1.12
C ILE A 77 -0.10 11.80 -0.26
N PRO A 78 -0.16 12.22 1.02
CA PRO A 78 1.02 12.37 1.88
C PRO A 78 1.61 11.02 2.32
N LEU A 79 2.17 10.26 1.39
CA LEU A 79 2.79 8.96 1.63
C LEU A 79 4.25 9.06 2.12
N PRO A 80 4.78 7.97 2.72
CA PRO A 80 6.17 7.88 3.17
C PRO A 80 7.19 8.29 2.09
N SER A 81 8.38 8.74 2.52
CA SER A 81 9.47 8.99 1.58
C SER A 81 10.14 7.68 1.17
N GLN A 82 10.80 7.65 0.01
CA GLN A 82 11.56 6.47 -0.41
C GLN A 82 12.65 6.07 0.60
N SER A 83 13.24 7.05 1.30
CA SER A 83 14.23 6.78 2.35
C SER A 83 13.60 6.08 3.55
N LEU A 84 12.39 6.48 3.96
CA LEU A 84 11.63 5.79 4.99
C LEU A 84 11.31 4.35 4.58
N LEU A 85 10.85 4.15 3.34
CA LEU A 85 10.57 2.82 2.81
C LEU A 85 11.81 1.92 2.82
N ARG A 86 12.97 2.44 2.40
CA ARG A 86 14.23 1.71 2.47
C ARG A 86 14.61 1.34 3.91
N ASN A 87 14.45 2.27 4.85
CA ASN A 87 14.72 2.01 6.26
C ASN A 87 13.81 0.92 6.82
N TRP A 88 12.52 0.92 6.49
CA TRP A 88 11.60 -0.15 6.90
C TRP A 88 11.91 -1.48 6.22
N SER A 89 12.30 -1.48 4.95
CA SER A 89 12.73 -2.73 4.30
C SER A 89 14.03 -3.27 4.90
N SER A 90 14.90 -2.40 5.43
CA SER A 90 16.17 -2.83 6.02
C SER A 90 16.04 -3.49 7.39
N SER A 91 14.89 -3.34 8.07
CA SER A 91 14.64 -4.05 9.32
C SER A 91 14.22 -5.51 9.10
N VAL A 92 13.98 -5.92 7.85
CA VAL A 92 13.62 -7.30 7.54
C VAL A 92 14.89 -8.16 7.56
N ASN A 93 14.83 -9.28 8.28
CA ASN A 93 15.95 -10.20 8.35
C ASN A 93 16.14 -10.93 7.01
N CYS A 94 17.27 -10.70 6.36
CA CYS A 94 17.62 -11.30 5.07
C CYS A 94 18.90 -12.16 5.19
N GLU A 95 19.01 -12.93 6.26
CA GLU A 95 20.11 -13.87 6.46
C GLU A 95 20.19 -14.89 5.31
N PRO A 96 21.42 -15.32 4.94
CA PRO A 96 21.61 -16.29 3.86
C PRO A 96 20.94 -17.63 4.21
N GLY A 97 20.23 -18.20 3.23
CA GLY A 97 19.51 -19.47 3.37
C GLY A 97 18.03 -19.32 3.05
N PHE A 98 17.20 -19.99 3.86
CA PHE A 98 15.75 -19.99 3.71
C PHE A 98 15.11 -18.84 4.49
N PHE A 99 14.18 -18.14 3.84
CA PHE A 99 13.47 -17.01 4.42
C PHE A 99 12.36 -17.50 5.36
N LYS A 100 12.65 -17.56 6.66
CA LYS A 100 11.75 -18.15 7.68
C LYS A 100 10.40 -17.44 7.72
N GLU A 101 10.42 -16.13 7.57
CA GLU A 101 9.27 -15.24 7.56
C GLU A 101 8.29 -15.61 6.44
N ALA A 102 8.80 -16.00 5.26
CA ALA A 102 7.95 -16.44 4.16
C ALA A 102 7.25 -17.77 4.49
N PHE A 103 7.97 -18.72 5.11
CA PHE A 103 7.37 -19.98 5.56
C PHE A 103 6.32 -19.75 6.66
N THR A 104 6.59 -18.85 7.60
CA THR A 104 5.62 -18.51 8.65
C THR A 104 4.36 -17.87 8.06
N ALA A 105 4.49 -16.96 7.08
CA ALA A 105 3.34 -16.35 6.42
C ALA A 105 2.50 -17.39 5.66
N LEU A 106 3.14 -18.28 4.90
CA LEU A 106 2.45 -19.33 4.14
C LEU A 106 1.79 -20.40 5.04
N ALA A 107 2.30 -20.62 6.26
CA ALA A 107 1.71 -21.56 7.20
C ALA A 107 0.47 -20.99 7.93
N SER A 108 0.23 -19.68 7.82
CA SER A 108 -0.90 -19.00 8.47
C SER A 108 -2.13 -18.82 7.57
N GLU A 109 -2.03 -19.19 6.29
CA GLU A 109 -3.14 -19.30 5.33
C GLU A 109 -3.82 -20.68 5.41
#